data_AF-A0A0S7WZ39-F1
#
_entry.id   AF-A0A0S7WZ39-F1
#
_cell.length_a   1.000
_cell.length_b   1.000
_cell.length_c   1.000
_cell.angle_alpha   90.00
_cell.angle_beta   90.00
_cell.angle_gamma   90.00
#
_symmetry.space_group_name_H-M   'P 1'
#
loop_
_entity.id
_entity.type
_entity.pdbx_description
1 polymer ?
#
loop_
_entity_poly.entity_id
_entity_poly.type
_entity_poly.pdbx_seq_one_letter_code
_entity_poly.pdbx_strand_id
1 'polypeptide(L)' 'MKLDRKRKKRSFKKIKSSEVFDDIYQTKIKVIGIGGGGSSIVSEIASQLKKVSFIAANTDAQALKKISKKCKQEM' A
#
# COMPACT_ATOMS: atom_id res chain seq x y z
N MET A 1 -23.30 -2.87 61.62
CA MET A 1 -22.22 -2.15 60.89
C MET A 1 -21.89 -2.93 59.62
N LYS A 2 -22.34 -2.45 58.44
CA LYS A 2 -21.99 -3.07 57.15
C LYS A 2 -20.64 -2.49 56.69
N LEU A 3 -19.66 -3.35 56.43
CA LEU A 3 -18.33 -2.96 55.99
C LEU A 3 -18.31 -2.80 54.46
N ASP A 4 -18.40 -1.57 53.98
CA ASP A 4 -18.25 -1.26 52.55
C ASP A 4 -16.78 -1.36 52.12
N ARG A 5 -16.36 -2.56 51.68
CA ARG A 5 -15.09 -2.73 50.96
C ARG A 5 -15.23 -2.17 49.54
N LYS A 6 -14.93 -0.87 49.37
CA LYS A 6 -14.74 -0.25 48.04
C LYS A 6 -13.66 -1.02 47.28
N ARG A 7 -14.07 -1.88 46.34
CA ARG A 7 -13.17 -2.50 45.33
C ARG A 7 -12.50 -1.37 44.55
N LYS A 8 -11.23 -1.08 44.88
CA LYS A 8 -10.37 -0.18 44.11
C LYS A 8 -10.21 -0.80 42.72
N LYS A 9 -11.01 -0.35 41.75
CA LYS A 9 -10.86 -0.70 40.34
C LYS A 9 -9.44 -0.31 39.95
N ARG A 10 -8.53 -1.29 39.88
CA ARG A 10 -7.21 -1.10 39.28
C ARG A 10 -7.49 -0.72 37.83
N SER A 11 -7.39 0.56 37.52
CA SER A 11 -7.44 1.07 36.16
C SER A 11 -6.35 0.35 35.37
N PHE A 12 -6.74 -0.56 34.48
CA PHE A 12 -5.82 -1.16 33.52
C PHE A 12 -5.11 -0.02 32.80
N LYS A 13 -3.81 0.14 33.08
CA LYS A 13 -2.98 1.15 32.43
C LYS A 13 -2.91 0.72 30.97
N LYS A 14 -3.57 1.47 30.08
CA LYS A 14 -3.58 1.24 28.64
C LYS A 14 -2.13 1.30 28.16
N ILE A 15 -1.55 0.13 27.89
CA ILE A 15 -0.19 0.02 27.34
C ILE A 15 -0.25 0.71 25.97
N LYS A 16 0.49 1.79 25.80
CA LYS A 16 0.64 2.46 24.51
C LYS A 16 1.45 1.50 23.64
N SER A 17 0.80 0.91 22.64
CA SER A 17 1.38 -0.04 21.69
C SER A 17 2.43 0.57 20.74
N SER A 18 3.00 1.73 21.09
CA SER A 18 3.82 2.57 20.21
C SER A 18 5.32 2.35 20.35
N GLU A 19 5.79 1.46 21.24
CA GLU A 19 7.22 1.31 21.57
C GLU A 19 7.84 -0.02 21.10
N VAL A 20 7.25 -0.70 20.12
CA VAL A 20 7.89 -1.88 19.49
C VAL A 20 7.61 -1.90 17.99
N PHE A 21 8.41 -1.16 17.21
CA PHE A 21 8.54 -1.37 15.77
C PHE A 21 9.99 -1.13 15.38
N ASP A 22 10.86 -2.09 15.73
CA ASP A 22 12.18 -2.20 15.12
C ASP A 22 11.98 -2.45 13.62
N ASP A 23 12.59 -1.59 12.81
CA ASP A 23 12.60 -1.48 11.35
C ASP A 23 12.12 -2.72 10.56
N ILE A 24 10.81 -2.84 10.35
CA ILE A 24 10.27 -3.72 9.31
C ILE A 24 10.62 -3.09 7.96
N TYR A 25 11.69 -3.56 7.32
CA TYR A 25 12.08 -3.14 5.98
C TYR A 25 10.93 -3.35 5.00
N GLN A 26 10.30 -2.26 4.59
CA GLN A 26 9.19 -2.30 3.65
C GLN A 26 9.73 -2.41 2.22
N THR A 27 9.56 -3.57 1.59
CA THR A 27 10.02 -3.83 0.22
C THR A 27 9.34 -2.89 -0.78
N LYS A 28 10.17 -2.12 -1.52
CA LYS A 28 9.71 -1.25 -2.59
C LYS A 28 9.66 -2.03 -3.90
N ILE A 29 8.47 -2.30 -4.41
CA ILE A 29 8.28 -3.04 -5.66
C ILE A 29 7.96 -2.06 -6.78
N LYS A 30 8.67 -2.18 -7.90
CA LYS A 30 8.40 -1.48 -9.16
C LYS A 30 8.14 -2.50 -10.26
N VAL A 31 7.13 -2.25 -11.09
CA VAL A 31 6.79 -3.08 -12.24
C VAL A 31 6.80 -2.20 -13.49
N ILE A 32 7.49 -2.66 -14.54
CA ILE A 32 7.62 -1.96 -15.81
C ILE A 32 7.08 -2.87 -16.91
N GLY A 33 6.03 -2.43 -17.60
CA GLY A 33 5.46 -3.12 -18.75
C GLY A 33 5.92 -2.46 -20.04
N ILE A 34 6.58 -3.23 -20.92
CA ILE A 34 7.11 -2.72 -22.19
C ILE A 34 6.24 -3.21 -23.35
N GLY A 35 5.98 -2.32 -24.32
CA GLY A 35 5.23 -2.62 -25.53
C GLY A 35 3.72 -2.80 -25.30
N GLY A 36 2.99 -3.22 -26.33
CA GLY A 36 1.52 -3.30 -26.29
C GLY A 36 0.97 -4.27 -25.23
N GLY A 37 1.45 -5.51 -25.22
CA GLY A 37 0.99 -6.52 -24.26
C GLY A 37 1.37 -6.18 -22.82
N GLY A 38 2.63 -5.78 -22.59
CA GLY A 38 3.13 -5.45 -21.26
C GLY A 38 2.43 -4.25 -20.65
N SER A 39 2.20 -3.19 -21.44
CA SER A 39 1.47 -2.00 -21.00
C SER A 39 0.00 -2.28 -20.70
N SER A 40 -0.64 -3.17 -21.47
CA SER A 40 -2.01 -3.62 -21.22
C SER A 40 -2.15 -4.35 -19.87
N ILE A 41 -1.26 -5.33 -19.63
CA ILE A 41 -1.24 -6.10 -18.37
C ILE A 41 -0.98 -5.17 -17.17
N VAL A 42 0.01 -4.28 -17.29
CA VAL A 42 0.34 -3.32 -16.23
C VAL A 42 -0.84 -2.41 -15.91
N SER A 43 -1.58 -1.95 -16.92
CA SER A 43 -2.79 -1.13 -16.72
C SER A 43 -3.85 -1.86 -15.88
N GLU A 44 -4.05 -3.16 -16.14
CA GLU A 44 -5.03 -3.99 -15.44
C GLU A 44 -4.66 -4.17 -13.95
N ILE A 45 -3.42 -4.60 -13.68
CA ILE A 45 -2.96 -4.93 -12.31
C ILE A 45 -2.70 -3.69 -11.45
N ALA A 46 -2.39 -2.53 -12.05
CA ALA A 46 -2.14 -1.29 -11.32
C ALA A 46 -3.35 -0.83 -10.49
N SER A 47 -4.56 -1.24 -10.88
CA SER A 47 -5.77 -0.93 -10.13
C SER A 47 -5.89 -1.72 -8.82
N GLN A 48 -5.31 -2.92 -8.78
CA GLN A 48 -5.49 -3.93 -7.74
C GLN A 48 -4.44 -3.83 -6.62
N LEU A 49 -3.24 -3.31 -6.93
CA LEU A 49 -2.11 -3.28 -6.00
C LEU A 49 -1.77 -1.84 -5.55
N LYS A 50 -1.95 -1.55 -4.26
CA LYS A 50 -1.80 -0.18 -3.71
C LYS A 50 -0.36 0.23 -3.35
N LYS A 51 0.54 -0.73 -3.10
CA LYS A 51 1.91 -0.47 -2.61
C LYS A 51 3.00 -0.75 -3.65
N VAL A 52 2.62 -0.78 -4.92
CA VAL A 52 3.52 -1.06 -6.04
C VAL A 52 3.51 0.14 -6.97
N SER A 53 4.69 0.53 -7.46
CA SER A 53 4.78 1.58 -8.49
C SER A 53 4.78 0.94 -9.87
N PHE A 54 3.95 1.46 -10.77
CA PHE A 54 3.78 0.94 -12.12
C PHE A 54 4.26 1.93 -13.17
N ILE A 55 4.97 1.42 -14.17
CA ILE A 55 5.42 2.16 -15.34
C ILE A 55 5.03 1.35 -16.60
N ALA A 56 4.50 2.03 -17.60
CA ALA A 56 4.26 1.46 -18.91
C ALA A 56 5.08 2.22 -19.94
N ALA A 57 6.00 1.51 -20.61
CA ALA A 57 6.86 2.05 -21.64
C ALA A 57 6.40 1.54 -23.01
N ASN A 58 5.99 2.42 -23.91
CA ASN A 58 5.55 2.01 -25.24
C ASN A 58 5.77 3.11 -26.27
N THR A 59 6.29 2.74 -27.44
CA THR A 59 6.49 3.67 -28.55
C THR A 59 5.17 4.14 -29.16
N ASP A 60 4.11 3.34 -29.02
CA ASP A 60 2.76 3.72 -29.44
C ASP A 60 2.11 4.68 -28.42
N ALA A 61 2.16 5.97 -28.73
CA ALA A 61 1.54 7.03 -27.94
C ALA A 61 0.01 6.88 -27.81
N GLN A 62 -0.68 6.24 -28.76
CA GLN A 62 -2.12 6.01 -28.65
C GLN A 62 -2.41 4.95 -27.59
N ALA A 63 -1.59 3.91 -27.52
CA ALA A 63 -1.69 2.89 -26.48
C ALA A 63 -1.44 3.50 -25.09
N LEU A 64 -0.40 4.33 -24.93
CA LEU A 64 -0.09 4.99 -23.65
C LEU A 64 -1.27 5.84 -23.13
N LYS A 65 -1.97 6.56 -24.01
CA LYS A 65 -3.15 7.37 -23.63
C LYS A 65 -4.31 6.56 -23.07
N LYS A 66 -4.39 5.26 -23.39
CA LYS A 66 -5.45 4.36 -22.91
C LYS A 66 -5.15 3.74 -21.54
N ILE A 67 -3.92 3.87 -21.05
CA ILE A 67 -3.46 3.24 -19.80
C ILE A 67 -4.03 3.99 -18.59
N SER A 68 -4.35 3.23 -17.53
CA SER A 68 -4.81 3.75 -16.24
C SER A 68 -3.91 4.86 -15.68
N LYS A 69 -4.52 5.92 -15.12
CA LYS A 69 -3.82 7.05 -14.47
C LYS A 69 -2.94 6.65 -13.29
N LYS A 70 -3.12 5.44 -12.74
CA LYS A 70 -2.27 4.90 -11.65
C LYS A 70 -0.90 4.41 -12.13
N CYS A 71 -0.71 4.28 -13.44
CA CYS A 71 0.55 3.87 -14.06
C CYS A 71 1.24 5.06 -14.72
N LYS A 72 2.55 5.23 -14.48
CA LYS A 72 3.34 6.24 -15.18
C LYS A 72 3.55 5.80 -16.64
N GLN A 73 3.39 6.72 -17.58
CA GLN A 73 3.52 6.45 -19.01
C GLN A 73 4.86 7.00 -19.51
N GLU A 74 5.61 6.20 -20.26
CA GLU A 74 6.89 6.55 -20.89
C GLU A 74 6.85 6.13 -22.36
N MET A 75 7.40 6.95 -23.27
CA MET A 75 7.42 6.68 -24.71
C MET A 75 8.73 6.06 -25.15
#